data_AF-X1LAP1-F1
#
_entry.id   AF-X1LAP1-F1
#
_cell.length_a   1.000
_cell.length_b   1.000
_cell.length_c   1.000
_cell.angle_alpha   90.00
_cell.angle_beta   90.00
_cell.angle_gamma   90.00
#
_symmetry.space_group_name_H-M   'P 1'
#
loop_
_entity.id
_entity.type
_entity.pdbx_description
1 polymer ?
#
loop_
_entity_poly.entity_id
_entity_poly.type
_entity_poly.pdbx_seq_one_letter_code
_entity_poly.pdbx_strand_id
1 'polypeptide(L)' 'FARLTGPQGSGILTSMALANGLVIVPEDKPGVKEGDLVQVMMLDWGEEVE' A
#
# COMPACT_ATOMS: atom_id res chain seq x y z
N PHE A 1 -12.25 3.73 -0.02
CA PHE A 1 -11.94 2.34 0.38
C PHE A 1 -10.63 1.92 -0.27
N ALA A 2 -9.80 1.12 0.41
CA ALA A 2 -8.54 0.63 -0.11
C ALA A 2 -8.59 -0.90 -0.30
N ARG A 3 -7.72 -1.44 -1.15
CA ARG A 3 -7.53 -2.89 -1.32
C ARG A 3 -6.05 -3.19 -1.37
N LEU A 4 -5.65 -4.36 -0.88
CA LEU A 4 -4.28 -4.83 -1.02
C LEU A 4 -3.96 -5.13 -2.49
N THR A 5 -2.69 -4.97 -2.85
CA THR A 5 -2.16 -5.34 -4.17
C THR A 5 -1.91 -6.86 -4.30
N GLY A 6 -2.20 -7.62 -3.26
CA GLY A 6 -1.91 -9.05 -3.14
C GLY A 6 -0.83 -9.31 -2.08
N PRO A 7 0.02 -10.34 -2.26
CA PRO A 7 1.13 -10.64 -1.35
C PRO A 7 2.10 -9.45 -1.18
N GLN A 8 2.57 -9.21 0.05
CA GLN A 8 3.37 -8.03 0.44
C GLN A 8 4.87 -8.35 0.67
N GLY A 9 5.38 -9.44 0.09
CA GLY A 9 6.79 -9.79 0.20
C GLY A 9 7.68 -8.82 -0.61
N SER A 10 8.85 -8.47 -0.08
CA SER A 10 9.75 -7.47 -0.70
C SER A 10 10.31 -7.86 -2.07
N GLY A 11 10.32 -9.15 -2.40
CA GLY A 11 10.70 -9.64 -3.74
C GLY A 11 9.59 -9.54 -4.80
N ILE A 12 8.40 -9.07 -4.44
CA ILE A 12 7.21 -9.08 -5.30
C ILE A 12 7.03 -7.69 -5.91
N LEU A 13 7.74 -7.43 -7.00
CA LEU A 13 7.73 -6.10 -7.66
C LEU A 13 6.36 -5.74 -8.26
N THR A 14 5.54 -6.73 -8.62
CA THR A 14 4.17 -6.50 -9.13
C THR A 14 3.30 -5.78 -8.08
N SER A 15 3.55 -5.99 -6.79
CA SER A 15 2.81 -5.32 -5.71
C SER A 15 3.06 -3.80 -5.70
N MET A 16 4.29 -3.37 -6.04
CA MET A 16 4.67 -1.97 -6.15
C MET A 16 4.10 -1.31 -7.41
N ALA A 17 4.13 -2.02 -8.55
CA ALA A 17 3.57 -1.52 -9.81
C ALA A 17 2.04 -1.30 -9.74
N LEU A 18 1.33 -2.10 -8.93
CA LEU A 18 -0.11 -1.98 -8.74
C LEU A 18 -0.49 -0.98 -7.64
N ALA A 19 0.46 -0.54 -6.81
CA ALA A 19 0.20 0.32 -5.66
C ALA A 19 0.19 1.79 -6.05
N ASN A 20 -0.85 2.53 -5.65
CA ASN A 20 -0.91 3.98 -5.70
C ASN A 20 -0.68 4.64 -4.33
N GLY A 21 -0.46 3.84 -3.29
CA GLY A 21 -0.22 4.29 -1.93
C GLY A 21 0.36 3.19 -1.06
N LEU A 22 1.08 3.59 -0.03
CA LEU A 22 1.66 2.72 0.99
C LEU A 22 0.89 2.90 2.30
N VAL A 23 0.27 1.82 2.78
CA VAL A 23 -0.35 1.82 4.11
C VAL A 23 0.76 1.71 5.16
N ILE A 24 0.77 2.64 6.11
CA ILE A 24 1.72 2.63 7.22
C ILE A 24 1.11 1.85 8.38
N VAL A 25 1.64 0.65 8.64
CA VAL A 25 1.26 -0.18 9.78
C VAL A 25 2.29 0.03 10.90
N PRO A 26 1.88 0.53 12.07
CA PRO A 26 2.76 0.68 13.22
C PRO A 26 3.40 -0.65 13.66
N GLU A 27 4.64 -0.59 14.14
CA GLU A 27 5.41 -1.78 14.56
C GLU A 27 4.81 -2.51 15.76
N ASP A 28 4.08 -1.79 16.62
CA ASP A 28 3.40 -2.33 17.80
C ASP A 28 2.07 -3.04 17.46
N LYS A 29 1.65 -3.01 16.19
CA LYS A 29 0.43 -3.67 15.73
C LYS A 29 0.75 -4.97 14.98
N PRO A 30 0.05 -6.07 15.30
CA PRO A 30 0.20 -7.32 14.57
C PRO A 30 -0.33 -7.25 13.14
N GLY A 31 -1.14 -6.22 12.82
CA GLY A 31 -1.71 -5.98 11.51
C GLY A 31 -2.91 -5.04 11.56
N VAL A 32 -3.60 -4.93 10.42
CA VAL A 32 -4.80 -4.12 10.20
C VAL A 32 -5.94 -5.01 9.71
N LYS A 33 -7.17 -4.70 10.09
CA LYS A 33 -8.39 -5.42 9.74
C LYS A 33 -9.28 -4.58 8.82
N GLU A 34 -10.23 -5.24 8.17
CA GLU A 34 -11.25 -4.53 7.40
C GLU A 34 -12.06 -3.58 8.29
N GLY A 35 -12.25 -2.35 7.82
CA GLY A 35 -12.93 -1.29 8.57
C GLY A 35 -11.99 -0.41 9.42
N ASP A 36 -10.74 -0.82 9.62
CA ASP A 36 -9.77 0.01 10.35
C ASP A 36 -9.42 1.27 9.56
N LEU A 37 -9.28 2.39 10.29
CA LEU A 37 -8.70 3.61 9.75
C LEU A 37 -7.17 3.51 9.78
N VAL A 38 -6.54 3.79 8.65
CA VAL A 38 -5.09 3.65 8.46
C VAL A 38 -4.51 4.91 7.84
N GLN A 39 -3.25 5.19 8.17
CA GLN A 39 -2.48 6.23 7.49
C GLN A 39 -1.96 5.68 6.17
N VAL A 40 -2.12 6.45 5.10
CA VAL A 40 -1.61 6.10 3.77
C VAL A 40 -0.68 7.21 3.29
N MET A 41 0.52 6.82 2.89
CA MET A 41 1.41 7.67 2.13
C MET A 41 1.06 7.49 0.65
N MET A 42 0.55 8.53 0.02
CA MET A 42 0.25 8.47 -1.42
C MET A 42 1.56 8.42 -2.21
N LEU A 43 1.62 7.51 -3.18
CA LEU A 43 2.74 7.43 -4.09
C LEU A 43 2.47 8.39 -5.24
N ASP A 44 3.31 9.39 -5.36
CA ASP A 44 3.32 10.27 -6.52
C ASP A 44 4.09 9.58 -7.65
N TRP A 45 3.40 8.64 -8.31
CA TRP A 45 3.82 8.21 -9.63
C TRP A 45 3.43 9.35 -10.54
N GLY A 46 4.41 10.19 -10.89
CA GLY A 46 4.20 11.39 -11.70
C GLY A 46 3.22 11.11 -12.84
N GLU A 47 2.28 12.04 -13.01
CA GLU A 47 1.27 12.04 -14.07
C GLU A 47 1.88 11.56 -15.38
N GLU A 48 1.11 10.74 -16.11
CA GLU A 48 1.44 10.13 -17.41
C GLU A 48 2.56 10.87 -18.16
N VAL A 49 3.69 10.18 -18.36
CA VAL A 49 4.55 10.54 -19.48
C VAL A 49 3.70 10.40 -20.75
N GLU A 50 3.36 11.53 -21.37
CA GLU A 50 2.74 11.62 -22.71
C GLU A 50 3.40 10.67 -23.71
#